data_AF-A0A501WQK2-F1
#
_entry.id   AF-A0A501WQK2-F1
#
_cell.length_a   1.000
_cell.length_b   1.000
_cell.length_c   1.000
_cell.angle_alpha   90.00
_cell.angle_beta   90.00
_cell.angle_gamma   90.00
#
_symmetry.space_group_name_H-M   'P 1'
#
loop_
_entity.id
_entity.type
_entity.pdbx_description
1 polymer ?
#
loop_
_entity_poly.entity_id
_entity_poly.type
_entity_poly.pdbx_seq_one_letter_code
_entity_poly.pdbx_strand_id
1 'polypeptide(L)'
;MGVPTDVARASRQSLARAWSLAFHEHPAKPDGIIYPSRLNGQTNIAVFERAIGKLGAVRTTKLLAAPGFAATLNELRVSIVVPDR
;
A
#
# COMPACT_ATOMS: atom_id res chain seq x y z
N MET A 1 -17.63 -9.14 -11.02
CA MET A 1 -17.05 -8.05 -11.84
C MET A 1 -15.79 -8.57 -12.50
N GLY A 2 -15.75 -8.64 -13.84
CA GLY A 2 -14.60 -9.15 -14.60
C GLY A 2 -13.55 -8.07 -14.82
N VAL A 3 -12.64 -7.92 -13.86
CA VAL A 3 -11.51 -6.99 -13.96
C VAL A 3 -10.48 -7.57 -14.92
N PRO A 4 -10.07 -6.87 -15.98
CA PRO A 4 -9.02 -7.33 -16.86
C PRO A 4 -7.70 -7.58 -16.11
N THR A 5 -6.99 -8.65 -16.47
CA THR A 5 -5.76 -9.09 -15.75
C THR A 5 -4.62 -8.08 -15.87
N ASP A 6 -4.62 -7.25 -16.91
CA ASP A 6 -3.64 -6.19 -17.15
C ASP A 6 -3.83 -4.98 -16.21
N VAL A 7 -5.01 -4.80 -15.61
CA VAL A 7 -5.29 -3.71 -14.64
C VAL A 7 -4.28 -3.72 -13.49
N ALA A 8 -3.93 -4.91 -12.97
CA ALA A 8 -3.03 -5.05 -11.82
C ALA A 8 -1.54 -4.96 -12.19
N ARG A 9 -1.17 -5.22 -13.46
CA ARG A 9 0.23 -5.40 -13.88
C ARG A 9 0.70 -4.41 -14.95
N ALA A 10 -0.18 -3.62 -15.54
CA ALA A 10 0.15 -2.66 -16.58
C ALA A 10 1.13 -1.58 -16.07
N SER A 11 2.02 -1.13 -16.96
CA SER A 11 2.92 0.00 -16.70
C SER A 11 2.16 1.32 -16.61
N ARG A 12 1.04 1.45 -17.34
CA ARG A 12 0.15 2.62 -17.29
C ARG A 12 -0.95 2.39 -16.25
N GLN A 13 -1.01 3.30 -15.27
CA GLN A 13 -1.95 3.23 -14.15
C GLN A 13 -3.36 3.77 -14.49
N SER A 14 -3.62 4.17 -15.74
CA SER A 14 -4.92 4.73 -16.14
C SER A 14 -6.07 3.75 -15.89
N LEU A 15 -5.88 2.48 -16.25
CA LEU A 15 -6.89 1.46 -16.10
C LEU A 15 -7.10 1.08 -14.62
N ALA A 16 -6.02 0.96 -13.85
CA ALA A 16 -6.08 0.75 -12.40
C ALA A 16 -6.88 1.87 -11.69
N ARG A 17 -6.67 3.13 -12.09
CA ARG A 17 -7.41 4.28 -11.55
C ARG A 17 -8.89 4.24 -11.91
N ALA A 18 -9.22 3.93 -13.16
CA ALA A 18 -10.62 3.82 -13.60
C ALA A 18 -11.37 2.73 -12.83
N TRP A 19 -10.75 1.57 -12.64
CA TRP A 19 -11.33 0.50 -11.84
C TRP A 19 -11.39 0.83 -10.36
N SER A 20 -10.39 1.53 -9.82
CA SER A 20 -10.43 2.00 -8.44
C SER A 20 -11.61 2.92 -8.19
N LEU A 21 -11.92 3.84 -9.12
CA LEU A 21 -13.10 4.70 -9.06
C LEU A 21 -14.39 3.87 -9.17
N ALA A 22 -14.47 2.94 -10.11
CA ALA A 22 -15.65 2.08 -10.27
C ALA A 22 -15.94 1.25 -9.00
N PHE A 23 -14.90 0.75 -8.32
CA PHE A 23 -15.07 0.10 -7.02
C PHE A 23 -15.45 1.08 -5.92
N HIS A 24 -14.89 2.29 -5.95
CA HIS A 24 -15.20 3.32 -4.98
C HIS A 24 -16.69 3.68 -5.02
N GLU A 25 -17.25 3.84 -6.21
CA GLU A 25 -18.65 4.24 -6.47
C GLU A 25 -19.66 3.08 -6.42
N HIS A 26 -19.19 1.84 -6.34
CA HIS A 26 -20.05 0.67 -6.39
C HIS A 26 -21.10 0.68 -5.24
N PRO A 27 -22.39 0.34 -5.50
CA PRO A 27 -23.46 0.40 -4.49
C PRO A 27 -23.19 -0.40 -3.22
N ALA A 28 -22.45 -1.51 -3.33
CA ALA A 28 -22.04 -2.32 -2.19
C ALA A 28 -21.01 -1.64 -1.27
N LYS A 29 -20.48 -0.46 -1.65
CA LYS A 29 -19.52 0.36 -0.90
C LYS A 29 -18.36 -0.46 -0.32
N PRO A 30 -17.57 -1.16 -1.14
CA PRO A 30 -16.41 -1.89 -0.65
C PRO A 30 -15.46 -0.94 0.08
N ASP A 31 -14.75 -1.46 1.08
CA ASP A 31 -13.82 -0.69 1.91
C ASP A 31 -12.48 -0.39 1.22
N GLY A 32 -12.17 -1.12 0.15
CA GLY A 32 -10.89 -1.03 -0.52
C GLY A 32 -10.68 -2.13 -1.56
N ILE A 33 -9.42 -2.33 -1.94
CA ILE A 33 -8.99 -3.26 -2.98
C ILE A 33 -7.79 -4.05 -2.46
N ILE A 34 -7.83 -5.38 -2.63
CA ILE A 34 -6.68 -6.27 -2.43
C ILE A 34 -6.11 -6.60 -3.82
N TYR A 35 -4.82 -6.40 -4.02
CA TYR A 35 -4.18 -6.61 -5.32
C TYR A 35 -2.72 -7.06 -5.17
N PRO A 36 -2.17 -7.82 -6.14
CA PRO A 36 -0.77 -8.19 -6.11
C PRO A 36 0.12 -7.00 -6.48
N SER A 37 1.23 -6.86 -5.78
CA SER A 37 2.30 -5.92 -6.10
C SER A 37 2.84 -6.20 -7.49
N ARG A 38 2.96 -5.14 -8.29
CA ARG A 38 3.58 -5.22 -9.62
C ARG A 38 5.07 -5.54 -9.53
N LEU A 39 5.74 -5.13 -8.45
CA LEU A 39 7.19 -5.28 -8.28
C LEU A 39 7.57 -6.71 -7.93
N ASN A 40 6.81 -7.36 -7.04
CA ASN A 40 7.22 -8.63 -6.44
C ASN A 40 6.07 -9.61 -6.17
N GLY A 41 4.84 -9.28 -6.57
CA GLY A 41 3.66 -10.14 -6.39
C GLY A 41 3.12 -10.21 -4.97
N GLN A 42 3.74 -9.55 -3.99
CA GLN A 42 3.24 -9.52 -2.61
C GLN A 42 1.87 -8.84 -2.53
N THR A 43 1.06 -9.24 -1.55
CA THR A 43 -0.28 -8.68 -1.36
C THR A 43 -0.21 -7.21 -0.93
N ASN A 44 -0.84 -6.34 -1.71
CA ASN A 44 -1.04 -4.94 -1.40
C ASN A 44 -2.53 -4.68 -1.12
N ILE A 45 -2.78 -3.61 -0.36
CA ILE A 45 -4.13 -3.16 -0.01
C ILE A 45 -4.22 -1.67 -0.29
N ALA A 46 -5.28 -1.25 -1.00
CA ALA A 46 -5.70 0.15 -1.08
C ALA A 46 -6.97 0.30 -0.26
N VAL A 47 -6.99 1.24 0.69
CA VAL A 47 -8.15 1.48 1.56
C VAL A 47 -8.79 2.79 1.15
N PHE A 48 -10.12 2.79 0.98
CA PHE A 48 -10.88 4.00 0.69
C PHE A 48 -11.14 4.81 1.97
N GLU A 49 -11.38 6.11 1.81
CA GLU A 49 -11.55 7.07 2.90
C GLU A 49 -12.63 6.66 3.91
N ARG A 50 -13.75 6.12 3.42
CA ARG A 50 -14.87 5.63 4.24
C ARG A 50 -14.51 4.51 5.22
N ALA A 51 -13.42 3.79 4.96
CA ALA A 51 -12.98 2.65 5.76
C ALA A 51 -11.84 3.01 6.71
N ILE A 52 -11.32 4.24 6.69
CA ILE A 52 -10.23 4.68 7.58
C ILE A 52 -10.59 4.48 9.04
N GLY A 53 -11.83 4.78 9.45
CA GLY A 53 -12.30 4.59 10.82
C GLY A 53 -12.36 3.13 11.30
N LYS A 54 -12.22 2.17 10.37
CA LYS A 54 -12.15 0.73 10.68
C LYS A 54 -10.70 0.26 10.92
N LEU A 55 -9.71 1.10 10.57
CA LEU A 55 -8.30 0.75 10.74
C LEU A 55 -7.86 1.01 12.18
N GLY A 56 -7.24 0.00 12.78
CA GLY A 56 -6.59 0.10 14.08
C GLY A 56 -5.15 -0.37 13.98
N ALA A 57 -4.23 0.42 14.52
CA ALA A 57 -2.85 -0.04 14.69
C ALA A 57 -2.80 -1.04 15.85
N VAL A 58 -2.70 -2.33 15.52
CA VAL A 58 -2.65 -3.41 16.53
C VAL A 58 -1.30 -3.41 17.27
N ARG A 59 -0.21 -3.04 16.56
CA ARG A 59 1.13 -2.96 17.14
C ARG A 59 1.90 -1.84 16.46
N THR A 60 2.47 -0.96 17.26
CA THR A 60 3.41 0.06 16.81
C THR A 60 4.78 -0.20 17.46
N THR A 61 5.85 0.15 16.77
CA THR A 61 7.20 0.14 17.32
C THR A 61 7.93 1.39 16.87
N LYS A 62 8.91 1.84 17.64
CA LYS A 62 9.83 2.88 17.17
C LYS A 62 10.56 2.33 15.95
N LEU A 63 10.70 3.13 14.89
CA LEU A 63 11.40 2.70 13.67
C LEU A 63 12.81 2.18 13.98
N LEU A 64 13.53 2.83 14.90
CA LEU A 64 14.84 2.39 15.38
C LEU A 64 14.85 1.00 16.01
N ALA A 65 13.71 0.54 16.55
CA ALA A 65 13.53 -0.77 17.16
C ALA A 65 12.83 -1.76 16.22
N ALA A 66 12.60 -1.41 14.95
CA ALA A 66 11.98 -2.31 13.99
C ALA A 66 12.96 -3.44 13.61
N PRO A 67 12.56 -4.71 13.70
CA PRO A 67 13.40 -5.83 13.30
C PRO A 67 13.89 -5.68 11.86
N GLY A 68 15.19 -5.91 11.63
CA GLY A 68 15.81 -5.81 10.31
C GLY A 68 16.15 -4.38 9.87
N PHE A 69 15.68 -3.33 10.55
CA PHE A 69 15.90 -1.96 10.11
C PHE A 69 17.38 -1.56 10.04
N ALA A 70 18.18 -1.96 11.03
CA ALA A 70 19.63 -1.72 11.01
C ALA A 70 20.32 -2.42 9.83
N ALA A 71 19.90 -3.64 9.48
CA ALA A 71 20.43 -4.36 8.33
C ALA A 71 20.07 -3.64 7.03
N THR A 72 18.82 -3.16 6.90
CA THR A 72 18.36 -2.38 5.74
C THR A 72 19.15 -1.08 5.57
N LEU A 73 19.46 -0.35 6.65
CA LEU A 73 20.29 0.87 6.57
C LEU A 73 21.69 0.57 6.01
N ASN A 74 22.31 -0.51 6.49
CA ASN A 74 23.63 -0.96 6.03
C ASN A 74 23.60 -1.41 4.56
N GLU A 75 22.58 -2.18 4.16
CA GLU A 75 22.41 -2.66 2.78
C GLU A 75 22.24 -1.50 1.80
N LEU A 76 21.41 -0.51 2.15
CA LEU A 76 21.14 0.66 1.33
C LEU A 76 22.22 1.74 1.44
N ARG A 77 23.21 1.59 2.33
CA ARG A 77 24.29 2.55 2.61
C ARG A 77 23.77 3.95 2.97
N VAL A 78 22.75 4.00 3.82
CA VAL A 78 22.13 5.24 4.30
C VAL A 78 22.25 5.36 5.82
N SER A 79 22.28 6.59 6.32
CA SER A 79 22.30 6.90 7.75
C SER A 79 21.10 7.76 8.15
N ILE A 80 20.78 7.72 9.45
CA ILE A 80 19.73 8.58 10.02
C ILE A 80 20.36 9.93 10.37
N VAL A 81 19.82 11.00 9.81
CA VAL A 81 20.17 12.37 10.19
C VAL A 81 19.10 12.89 11.12
N VAL A 82 19.50 13.32 12.33
CA VAL A 82 18.63 14.08 13.22
C VAL A 82 18.89 15.56 12.93
N PRO A 83 17.87 16.40 12.70
CA PRO A 83 18.08 17.83 12.48
C PRO A 83 18.79 18.45 13.68
N ASP A 84 19.77 19.33 13.42
CA ASP A 84 20.32 20.21 14.44
C ASP A 84 19.18 21.11 14.97
N ARG A 85 19.08 21.22 16.30
CA ARG A 85 18.05 22.01 16.97
C ARG A 85 18.26 23.51 16.80
#